data_AF-A0A965I507-F1
#
_entry.id   AF-A0A965I507-F1
#
_cell.length_a   1.000
_cell.length_b   1.000
_cell.length_c   1.000
_cell.angle_alpha   90.00
_cell.angle_beta   90.00
_cell.angle_gamma   90.00
#
_symmetry.space_group_name_H-M   'P 1'
#
loop_
_entity.id
_entity.type
_entity.pdbx_description
1 polymer ?
#
loop_
_entity_poly.entity_id
_entity_poly.type
_entity_poly.pdbx_seq_one_letter_code
_entity_poly.pdbx_strand_id
1 'polypeptide(L)'
;MSKELKSSTKGTSSKSEQTFFDDPVQDRMLALSMALANELWVAKCQIRRLEELLIANKIVTRNAVEDPPSDEERAERQNALDSFSATLMDTLKGQEASKSPDDETLKTYR
;
A
#
# COMPACT_ATOMS: atom_id res chain seq x y z
N MET A 1 -27.70 25.22 44.60
CA MET A 1 -28.27 24.31 43.58
C MET A 1 -28.77 25.21 42.45
N SER A 2 -28.37 25.12 41.19
CA SER A 2 -27.57 24.13 40.46
C SER A 2 -26.91 24.87 39.29
N LYS A 3 -25.61 24.63 39.06
CA LYS A 3 -24.93 25.05 37.83
C LYS A 3 -25.42 24.12 36.71
N GLU A 4 -26.11 24.65 35.71
CA GLU A 4 -26.33 23.91 34.48
C GLU A 4 -25.01 23.85 33.70
N LEU A 5 -24.37 22.69 33.75
CA LEU A 5 -23.32 22.33 32.81
C LEU A 5 -23.95 22.20 31.42
N LYS A 6 -23.77 23.21 30.56
CA LYS A 6 -23.93 23.03 29.12
C LYS A 6 -22.85 22.05 28.67
N SER A 7 -23.27 20.82 28.38
CA SER A 7 -22.45 19.81 27.72
C SER A 7 -21.95 20.37 26.40
N SER A 8 -20.64 20.62 26.33
CA SER A 8 -19.96 20.85 25.07
C SER A 8 -19.89 19.49 24.36
N THR A 9 -20.93 19.18 23.57
CA THR A 9 -20.84 18.14 22.56
C THR A 9 -19.80 18.62 21.55
N LYS A 10 -18.57 18.16 21.76
CA LYS A 10 -17.46 18.30 20.81
C LYS A 10 -17.89 17.53 19.56
N GLY A 11 -18.57 18.22 18.65
CA GLY A 11 -18.81 17.72 17.31
C GLY A 11 -17.45 17.34 16.74
N THR A 12 -17.28 16.06 16.45
CA THR A 12 -16.23 15.57 15.58
C THR A 12 -16.32 16.42 14.32
N SER A 13 -15.44 17.40 14.17
CA SER A 13 -15.29 18.09 12.91
C SER A 13 -14.71 17.06 11.97
N SER A 14 -15.59 16.36 11.26
CA SER A 14 -15.23 15.76 9.98
C SER A 14 -14.72 16.95 9.17
N LYS A 15 -13.40 17.16 9.15
CA LYS A 15 -12.79 18.10 8.22
C LYS A 15 -13.35 17.70 6.86
N SER A 16 -14.11 18.62 6.27
CA SER A 16 -14.56 18.46 4.88
C SER A 16 -13.33 18.11 4.06
N GLU A 17 -13.41 17.05 3.26
CA GLU A 17 -12.34 16.70 2.33
C GLU A 17 -11.91 17.95 1.58
N GLN A 18 -10.61 18.20 1.56
CA GLN A 18 -10.05 19.32 0.83
C GLN A 18 -10.23 19.01 -0.65
N THR A 19 -11.19 19.68 -1.29
CA THR A 19 -11.41 19.56 -2.73
C THR A 19 -10.37 20.36 -3.48
N PHE A 20 -9.57 19.68 -4.30
CA PHE A 20 -8.56 20.26 -5.18
C PHE A 20 -9.10 20.50 -6.60
N PHE A 21 -10.12 19.74 -7.01
CA PHE A 21 -10.74 19.85 -8.33
C PHE A 21 -12.25 20.08 -8.22
N ASP A 22 -12.82 20.72 -9.25
CA ASP A 22 -14.27 20.96 -9.35
C ASP A 22 -15.05 19.67 -9.68
N ASP A 23 -14.39 18.69 -10.32
CA ASP A 23 -14.98 17.37 -10.59
C ASP A 23 -14.75 16.42 -9.40
N PRO A 24 -15.82 15.95 -8.74
CA PRO A 24 -15.70 15.03 -7.59
C PRO A 24 -15.05 13.70 -7.95
N VAL A 25 -15.05 13.27 -9.21
CA VAL A 25 -14.36 12.02 -9.62
C VAL A 25 -12.84 12.22 -9.58
N GLN A 26 -12.35 13.36 -10.07
CA GLN A 26 -10.91 13.68 -10.08
C GLN A 26 -10.36 13.84 -8.66
N ASP A 27 -11.13 14.50 -7.79
CA ASP A 27 -10.74 14.69 -6.39
C ASP A 27 -10.66 13.36 -5.62
N ARG A 28 -11.59 12.43 -5.90
CA ARG A 28 -11.53 11.06 -5.35
C ARG A 28 -10.34 10.26 -5.86
N MET A 29 -10.00 10.39 -7.15
CA MET A 29 -8.80 9.74 -7.71
C MET A 29 -7.52 10.32 -7.09
N LEU A 30 -7.48 11.62 -6.82
CA LEU A 30 -6.37 12.26 -6.10
C LEU A 30 -6.29 11.75 -4.66
N ALA A 31 -7.40 11.70 -3.94
CA ALA A 31 -7.45 11.19 -2.57
C ALA A 31 -6.95 9.74 -2.49
N LEU A 32 -7.38 8.88 -3.42
CA LEU A 32 -6.88 7.50 -3.54
C LEU A 32 -5.37 7.48 -3.83
N SER A 33 -4.89 8.31 -4.76
CA SER A 33 -3.46 8.40 -5.09
C SER A 33 -2.61 8.84 -3.90
N MET A 34 -3.10 9.79 -3.09
CA MET A 34 -2.43 10.23 -1.87
C MET A 34 -2.43 9.13 -0.79
N ALA A 35 -3.54 8.39 -0.64
CA ALA A 35 -3.60 7.25 0.27
C ALA A 35 -2.59 6.16 -0.13
N LEU A 36 -2.56 5.80 -1.42
CA LEU A 36 -1.59 4.84 -1.97
C LEU A 36 -0.14 5.31 -1.79
N ALA A 37 0.14 6.61 -1.99
CA ALA A 37 1.47 7.16 -1.78
C ALA A 37 1.91 7.05 -0.32
N ASN A 38 1.00 7.29 0.63
CA ASN A 38 1.28 7.13 2.06
C ASN A 38 1.54 5.66 2.41
N GLU A 39 0.72 4.72 1.93
CA GLU A 39 0.94 3.30 2.17
C GLU A 39 2.26 2.81 1.57
N LEU A 40 2.60 3.25 0.35
CA LEU A 40 3.88 2.94 -0.28
C LEU A 40 5.05 3.49 0.54
N TRP A 41 4.92 4.70 1.10
CA TRP A 41 5.95 5.27 1.98
C TRP A 41 6.12 4.43 3.25
N VAL A 42 5.03 4.02 3.90
CA VAL A 42 5.07 3.15 5.09
C VAL A 42 5.74 1.82 4.75
N ALA A 43 5.38 1.20 3.63
CA ALA A 43 6.01 -0.05 3.17
C ALA A 43 7.52 0.13 2.95
N LYS A 44 7.95 1.22 2.31
CA LYS A 44 9.38 1.55 2.14
C LYS A 44 10.10 1.71 3.48
N CYS A 45 9.49 2.38 4.46
CA CYS A 45 10.05 2.51 5.79
C CYS A 45 10.21 1.15 6.49
N GLN A 46 9.24 0.25 6.35
CA GLN A 46 9.32 -1.09 6.91
C GLN A 46 10.42 -1.93 6.24
N ILE A 47 10.52 -1.89 4.91
CA ILE A 47 11.60 -2.56 4.16
C ILE A 47 12.97 -2.06 4.66
N ARG A 48 13.15 -0.74 4.74
CA ARG A 48 14.40 -0.16 5.24
C ARG A 48 14.71 -0.58 6.68
N ARG A 49 13.68 -0.70 7.52
CA ARG A 49 13.86 -1.19 8.90
C ARG A 49 14.32 -2.65 8.93
N LEU A 50 13.77 -3.49 8.05
CA LEU A 50 14.20 -4.89 7.91
C LEU A 50 15.65 -4.98 7.43
N GLU A 51 16.03 -4.20 6.41
CA GLU A 51 17.41 -4.11 5.94
C GLU A 51 18.37 -3.73 7.07
N GLU A 52 18.04 -2.68 7.84
CA GLU A 52 18.84 -2.25 9.00
C GLU A 52 18.99 -3.36 10.04
N LEU A 53 17.92 -4.10 10.34
CA LEU A 53 17.96 -5.22 11.29
C LEU A 53 18.82 -6.37 10.77
N LEU A 54 18.72 -6.72 9.48
CA LEU A 54 19.52 -7.79 8.88
C LEU A 54 21.02 -7.42 8.86
N ILE A 55 21.34 -6.16 8.57
CA ILE A 55 22.72 -5.64 8.63
C ILE A 55 23.23 -5.63 10.07
N ALA A 56 22.43 -5.13 11.03
CA ALA A 56 22.81 -5.08 12.44
C ALA A 56 23.09 -6.47 13.03
N ASN A 57 22.33 -7.48 12.59
CA ASN A 57 22.53 -8.89 12.97
C ASN A 57 23.62 -9.60 12.12
N LYS A 58 24.31 -8.87 11.23
CA LYS A 58 25.37 -9.38 10.34
C LYS A 58 24.93 -10.55 9.43
N ILE A 59 23.64 -10.61 9.10
CA ILE A 59 23.08 -11.62 8.19
C ILE A 59 23.36 -11.23 6.74
N VAL A 60 23.25 -9.93 6.42
CA VAL A 60 23.56 -9.36 5.10
C VAL A 60 24.52 -8.19 5.25
N THR A 61 25.32 -7.92 4.22
CA THR A 61 26.16 -6.72 4.17
C THR A 61 25.38 -5.57 3.52
N ARG A 62 25.77 -4.32 3.81
CA ARG A 62 25.15 -3.14 3.19
C ARG A 62 25.26 -3.18 1.67
N ASN A 63 26.41 -3.58 1.14
CA ASN A 63 26.62 -3.68 -0.31
C ASN A 63 25.66 -4.69 -0.94
N ALA A 64 25.46 -5.85 -0.30
CA ALA A 64 24.54 -6.87 -0.82
C ALA A 64 23.07 -6.42 -0.92
N VAL A 65 22.66 -5.39 -0.17
CA VAL A 65 21.31 -4.80 -0.23
C VAL A 65 21.23 -3.69 -1.29
N GLU A 66 22.31 -2.93 -1.47
CA GLU A 66 22.36 -1.79 -2.41
C GLU A 66 22.76 -2.21 -3.83
N ASP A 67 23.41 -3.37 -3.99
CA ASP A 67 23.84 -3.89 -5.28
C ASP A 67 22.63 -4.26 -6.15
N PRO A 68 22.69 -3.98 -7.47
CA PRO A 68 21.63 -4.38 -8.37
C PRO A 68 21.49 -5.91 -8.37
N PRO A 69 20.24 -6.43 -8.45
CA PRO A 69 20.01 -7.88 -8.50
C PRO A 69 20.74 -8.48 -9.69
N SER A 70 21.25 -9.70 -9.51
CA SER A 70 21.98 -10.42 -10.56
C SER A 70 21.07 -10.72 -11.75
N ASP A 71 21.65 -11.03 -12.91
CA ASP A 71 20.85 -11.39 -14.09
C ASP A 71 20.05 -12.69 -13.87
N GLU A 72 20.54 -13.59 -13.00
CA GLU A 72 19.84 -14.81 -12.58
C GLU A 72 18.62 -14.46 -11.70
N GLU A 73 18.79 -13.61 -10.68
CA GLU A 73 17.69 -13.14 -9.84
C GLU A 73 16.64 -12.35 -10.65
N ARG A 74 17.09 -11.58 -11.65
CA ARG A 74 16.20 -10.86 -12.55
C ARG A 74 15.37 -11.81 -13.40
N ALA A 75 15.99 -12.86 -13.95
CA ALA A 75 15.30 -13.87 -14.75
C ALA A 75 14.26 -14.66 -13.92
N GLU A 76 14.59 -15.01 -12.68
CA GLU A 76 13.67 -15.68 -11.77
C GLU A 76 12.45 -14.82 -11.42
N ARG A 77 12.65 -13.50 -11.25
CA ARG A 77 11.58 -12.54 -10.94
C ARG A 77 10.79 -12.11 -12.17
N GLN A 78 11.32 -12.30 -13.38
CA GLN A 78 10.65 -11.89 -14.63
C GLN A 78 9.30 -12.62 -14.78
N ASN A 79 9.25 -13.93 -14.52
CA ASN A 79 8.01 -14.71 -14.59
C ASN A 79 6.94 -14.20 -13.60
N ALA A 80 7.35 -13.79 -12.40
CA ALA A 80 6.46 -13.20 -11.41
C ALA A 80 5.95 -11.82 -11.84
N LEU A 81 6.84 -10.99 -12.41
CA LEU A 81 6.49 -9.67 -12.96
C LEU A 81 5.51 -9.79 -14.14
N ASP A 82 5.72 -10.74 -15.03
CA ASP A 82 4.85 -11.00 -16.17
C ASP A 82 3.47 -11.46 -15.72
N SER A 83 3.41 -12.32 -14.70
CA SER A 83 2.15 -12.79 -14.09
C SER A 83 1.39 -11.65 -13.40
N PHE A 84 2.10 -10.81 -12.66
CA PHE A 84 1.54 -9.61 -12.04
C PHE A 84 0.99 -8.62 -13.08
N SER A 85 1.77 -8.35 -14.14
CA SER A 85 1.38 -7.47 -15.23
C SER A 85 0.18 -8.01 -16.00
N ALA A 86 0.13 -9.33 -16.26
CA ALA A 86 -1.01 -9.98 -16.88
C ALA A 86 -2.28 -9.80 -16.04
N THR A 87 -2.18 -9.96 -14.71
CA THR A 87 -3.29 -9.78 -13.78
C THR A 87 -3.81 -8.34 -13.79
N LEU A 88 -2.90 -7.35 -13.74
CA LEU A 88 -3.26 -5.93 -13.84
C LEU A 88 -3.96 -5.63 -15.16
N MET A 89 -3.45 -6.13 -16.28
CA MET A 89 -4.04 -5.90 -17.59
C MET A 89 -5.39 -6.61 -17.76
N ASP A 90 -5.60 -7.76 -17.12
CA ASP A 90 -6.90 -8.44 -17.11
C ASP A 90 -7.98 -7.61 -16.41
N THR A 91 -7.62 -6.89 -15.34
CA THR A 91 -8.56 -5.97 -14.67
C THR A 91 -9.04 -4.83 -15.56
N LEU A 92 -8.27 -4.48 -16.60
CA LEU A 92 -8.61 -3.44 -17.57
C LEU A 92 -9.45 -3.96 -18.75
N LYS A 93 -9.58 -5.28 -18.93
CA LYS A 93 -10.40 -5.89 -20.01
C LYS A 93 -11.90 -5.90 -19.73
N GLY A 94 -12.35 -5.31 -18.61
CA GLY A 94 -13.77 -5.16 -18.28
C GLY A 94 -14.45 -6.42 -17.75
N GLN A 95 -13.68 -7.44 -17.34
CA GLN A 95 -14.21 -8.54 -16.54
C GLN A 95 -14.07 -8.21 -15.04
N GLU A 96 -15.07 -8.58 -14.23
CA GLU A 96 -15.08 -8.35 -12.78
C GLU A 96 -13.77 -8.85 -12.13
N ALA A 97 -12.88 -7.91 -11.81
CA ALA A 97 -11.60 -8.17 -11.16
C ALA A 97 -11.70 -8.20 -9.63
N SER A 98 -12.84 -7.77 -9.06
CA SER A 98 -13.11 -7.88 -7.63
C SER A 98 -13.62 -9.27 -7.29
N LYS A 99 -12.76 -10.28 -7.47
CA LYS A 99 -13.00 -11.60 -6.87
C LYS A 99 -12.37 -11.57 -5.48
N SER A 100 -13.18 -11.82 -4.44
CA SER A 100 -12.65 -12.09 -3.10
C SER A 100 -11.67 -13.27 -3.19
N PRO A 101 -10.57 -13.31 -2.41
CA PRO A 101 -9.68 -14.46 -2.38
C PRO A 101 -10.50 -15.71 -2.09
N ASP A 102 -10.36 -16.73 -2.94
CA ASP A 102 -11.00 -18.01 -2.68
C ASP A 102 -10.34 -18.74 -1.49
N ASP A 103 -11.09 -19.67 -0.89
CA ASP A 103 -10.61 -20.47 0.25
C ASP A 103 -9.35 -21.29 -0.08
N GLU A 104 -9.00 -21.49 -1.35
CA GLU A 104 -7.75 -22.13 -1.76
C GLU A 104 -6.55 -21.19 -1.66
N THR A 105 -6.71 -19.93 -2.07
CA THR A 105 -5.67 -18.90 -1.95
C THR A 105 -5.31 -18.69 -0.48
N LEU A 106 -6.29 -18.74 0.43
CA LEU A 106 -6.07 -18.62 1.88
C LEU A 106 -5.34 -19.82 2.52
N LYS A 107 -5.42 -21.02 1.92
CA LYS A 107 -4.73 -22.21 2.43
C LYS A 107 -3.24 -22.25 2.08
N THR A 108 -2.82 -21.52 1.04
CA THR A 108 -1.44 -21.54 0.54
C THR A 108 -0.48 -20.69 1.39
N TYR A 109 -1.01 -19.73 2.16
CA TYR A 109 -0.23 -18.79 2.98
C TYR A 109 -0.30 -19.09 4.49
N ARG A 110 -0.62 -20.32 4.89
CA ARG A 110 -0.66 -20.74 6.31
C ARG A 110 0.44 -21.73 6.61
#